data_AF-A0A2D5B5H9-F1
#
_entry.id   AF-A0A2D5B5H9-F1
#
_cell.length_a   1.000
_cell.length_b   1.000
_cell.length_c   1.000
_cell.angle_alpha   90.00
_cell.angle_beta   90.00
_cell.angle_gamma   90.00
#
_symmetry.space_group_name_H-M   'P 1'
#
loop_
_entity.id
_entity.type
_entity.pdbx_description
1 polymer ?
#
loop_
_entity_poly.entity_id
_entity_poly.type
_entity_poly.pdbx_seq_one_letter_code
_entity_poly.pdbx_strand_id
1 'polypeptide(L)'
;MRMTTSFVFRLLIVAGLLASAALAEPEDDGFLAELGGSLKAAVLSGSMTREDAGLIWKTASQVQELQDKFDALLKDDQIAVTGDDSKSQTLRLIPPDPERPRLLLQPEFLGRDSQFLIDRLALDPQRAEIVDLMLRDYEGSYDILTVPLVDAMQRYQRAEVGGNLAITIERLDRQLAEQDIDMEVAMSTMQDRLQEYAREAVAKRGGESAQLDEKSRALSEEWVRELEGGLDSLDENMSRLRDRLVLAMDGITEAGGDVTEDDLLRLAIQLRRQRDSIRNDVLVALRMTIVEEGDELRLAELESALGHLEIKRGLVLARLGGERIDPWQAIDDGGEPPAELADRMSQMEPVLAERARGRLQSAIDRELSGLRLLVDSQRLIDEFGGRDDVPEDRWGQVLGPFSDAWHRQIDASAVYRDSVLELVDESTMLMLDHDVDAAFSYRDRALRQGFPDEMRIRWYERAVAAASGFDDLSEDLVEAIDRLSDQVAATAREIRDRAIEGRIERDLELARKPVLRLWGIEKDEEQVFEDEDWKGREFEAHERLADQVEDALRVLLTIEQFDALPPRQWRRGGGKGQSPKQGARKRGRGKSGGKGGGKGRD
;
A
#
# COMPACT_ATOMS: atom_id res chain seq x y z
N MET A 1 44.77 29.48 -11.84
CA MET A 1 44.75 28.09 -11.35
C MET A 1 44.35 28.12 -9.88
N ARG A 2 43.06 27.97 -9.56
CA ARG A 2 42.54 27.89 -8.19
C ARG A 2 41.36 26.93 -8.18
N MET A 3 41.58 25.74 -7.61
CA MET A 3 40.57 24.84 -7.09
C MET A 3 40.13 25.30 -5.69
N THR A 4 39.02 24.71 -5.23
CA THR A 4 38.47 24.61 -3.86
C THR A 4 37.45 25.66 -3.37
N THR A 5 36.21 25.50 -3.83
CA THR A 5 34.98 25.92 -3.13
C THR A 5 33.88 24.88 -3.35
N SER A 6 33.88 23.78 -2.58
CA SER A 6 32.71 22.89 -2.42
C SER A 6 32.89 21.90 -1.25
N PHE A 7 33.00 22.40 -0.02
CA PHE A 7 32.98 21.54 1.18
C PHE A 7 32.21 22.16 2.37
N VAL A 8 31.51 23.28 2.14
CA VAL A 8 30.90 24.10 3.22
C VAL A 8 29.42 23.76 3.46
N PHE A 9 28.78 22.88 2.68
CA PHE A 9 27.32 22.66 2.80
C PHE A 9 26.88 21.35 3.49
N ARG A 10 27.81 20.46 3.87
CA ARG A 10 27.45 19.17 4.52
C ARG A 10 27.61 19.13 6.05
N LEU A 11 28.10 20.18 6.68
CA LEU A 11 28.31 20.22 8.15
C LEU A 11 27.19 20.92 8.94
N LEU A 12 26.11 21.36 8.28
CA LEU A 12 25.03 22.17 8.86
C LEU A 12 23.76 21.38 9.25
N ILE A 13 23.73 20.06 9.06
CA ILE A 13 22.53 19.24 9.37
C ILE A 13 22.60 18.57 10.76
N VAL A 14 23.78 18.43 11.37
CA VAL A 14 23.92 17.71 12.66
C VAL A 14 23.55 18.58 13.88
N ALA A 15 23.54 19.90 13.77
CA ALA A 15 23.23 20.79 14.90
C ALA A 15 21.73 21.16 15.05
N GLY A 16 20.90 20.86 14.03
CA GLY A 16 19.47 21.18 14.03
C GLY A 16 18.55 20.10 14.61
N LEU A 17 19.07 18.90 14.87
CA LEU A 17 18.29 17.75 15.37
C LEU A 17 18.32 17.62 16.91
N LEU A 18 19.11 18.43 17.62
CA LEU A 18 19.29 18.35 19.07
C LEU A 18 18.27 19.14 19.91
N ALA A 19 17.12 19.57 19.35
CA ALA A 19 16.17 20.41 20.08
C ALA A 19 14.68 20.03 19.95
N SER A 20 14.32 18.87 19.40
CA SER A 20 12.90 18.49 19.26
C SER A 20 12.63 17.00 19.40
N ALA A 21 13.19 16.38 20.44
CA ALA A 21 12.79 15.06 20.93
C ALA A 21 12.27 15.11 22.38
N ALA A 22 11.68 16.25 22.78
CA ALA A 22 10.87 16.33 23.99
C ALA A 22 9.40 16.34 23.55
N LEU A 23 8.64 15.36 24.05
CA LEU A 23 7.18 15.15 23.95
C LEU A 23 6.71 14.19 22.84
N ALA A 24 6.78 12.89 23.14
CA ALA A 24 5.69 11.93 22.92
C ALA A 24 6.00 10.67 23.74
N GLU A 25 5.11 10.26 24.65
CA GLU A 25 5.06 8.89 25.17
C GLU A 25 4.33 8.02 24.13
N PRO A 26 4.85 6.82 23.84
CA PRO A 26 4.32 5.60 24.46
C PRO A 26 5.41 4.66 25.02
N GLU A 27 5.02 3.83 25.99
CA GLU A 27 5.85 2.89 26.76
C GLU A 27 6.30 1.67 25.91
N ASP A 28 7.46 1.75 25.23
CA ASP A 28 8.50 0.69 25.05
C ASP A 28 9.66 1.16 24.12
N ASP A 29 9.57 2.34 23.50
CA ASP A 29 10.60 2.92 22.61
C ASP A 29 11.93 3.34 23.30
N GLY A 30 12.06 3.09 24.61
CA GLY A 30 13.19 3.55 25.43
C GLY A 30 14.48 2.74 25.26
N PHE A 31 14.38 1.43 25.04
CA PHE A 31 15.55 0.54 25.07
C PHE A 31 16.55 0.82 23.93
N LEU A 32 16.06 0.96 22.69
CA LEU A 32 16.93 1.33 21.57
C LEU A 32 17.50 2.73 21.80
N ALA A 33 16.71 3.71 22.22
CA ALA A 33 17.24 5.05 22.48
C ALA A 33 18.39 5.05 23.53
N GLU A 34 18.26 4.26 24.60
CA GLU A 34 19.26 4.07 25.64
C GLU A 34 20.52 3.32 25.14
N LEU A 35 20.34 2.25 24.37
CA LEU A 35 21.43 1.51 23.73
C LEU A 35 22.21 2.41 22.75
N GLY A 36 21.51 3.23 21.98
CA GLY A 36 22.12 4.15 21.00
C GLY A 36 22.96 5.24 21.68
N GLY A 37 22.50 5.73 22.83
CA GLY A 37 23.27 6.63 23.70
C GLY A 37 24.53 5.98 24.24
N SER A 38 24.41 4.73 24.70
CA SER A 38 25.51 3.94 25.27
C SER A 38 26.59 3.60 24.23
N LEU A 39 26.19 3.12 23.03
CA LEU A 39 27.09 2.83 21.92
C LEU A 39 27.83 4.08 21.42
N LYS A 40 27.15 5.24 21.39
CA LYS A 40 27.77 6.51 21.05
C LYS A 40 28.84 6.92 22.07
N ALA A 41 28.61 6.67 23.36
CA ALA A 41 29.60 6.91 24.41
C ALA A 41 30.84 6.01 24.23
N ALA A 42 30.65 4.73 23.94
CA ALA A 42 31.74 3.77 23.68
C ALA A 42 32.60 4.12 22.45
N VAL A 43 32.00 4.67 21.39
CA VAL A 43 32.77 5.14 20.21
C VAL A 43 33.62 6.37 20.55
N LEU A 44 33.06 7.29 21.32
CA LEU A 44 33.74 8.52 21.70
C LEU A 44 34.88 8.27 22.69
N SER A 45 34.71 7.32 23.60
CA SER A 45 35.77 6.86 24.52
C SER A 45 36.84 6.02 23.84
N GLY A 46 36.59 5.56 22.61
CA GLY A 46 37.54 4.73 21.87
C GLY A 46 37.60 3.28 22.36
N SER A 47 36.68 2.87 23.23
CA SER A 47 36.53 1.47 23.63
C SER A 47 35.90 0.61 22.52
N MET A 48 35.23 1.24 21.56
CA MET A 48 34.57 0.58 20.43
C MET A 48 34.78 1.40 19.15
N THR A 49 34.85 0.75 17.99
CA THR A 49 34.88 1.49 16.72
C THR A 49 33.47 1.92 16.29
N ARG A 50 33.36 2.96 15.46
CA ARG A 50 32.07 3.38 14.89
C ARG A 50 31.42 2.27 14.06
N GLU A 51 32.23 1.42 13.43
CA GLU A 51 31.76 0.31 12.61
C GLU A 51 31.12 -0.77 13.48
N ASP A 52 31.78 -1.18 14.56
CA ASP A 52 31.25 -2.17 15.52
C ASP A 52 29.99 -1.67 16.22
N ALA A 53 29.96 -0.40 16.65
CA ALA A 53 28.77 0.22 17.23
C ALA A 53 27.61 0.27 16.24
N GLY A 54 27.90 0.54 14.96
CA GLY A 54 26.89 0.52 13.89
C GLY A 54 26.33 -0.88 13.63
N LEU A 55 27.19 -1.91 13.70
CA LEU A 55 26.79 -3.31 13.56
C LEU A 55 25.90 -3.75 14.73
N ILE A 56 26.31 -3.50 15.97
CA ILE A 56 25.53 -3.84 17.17
C ILE A 56 24.17 -3.14 17.15
N TRP A 57 24.14 -1.83 16.82
CA TRP A 57 22.90 -1.07 16.68
C TRP A 57 21.95 -1.67 15.64
N LYS A 58 22.47 -2.00 14.47
CA LYS A 58 21.69 -2.58 13.37
C LYS A 58 21.13 -3.94 13.76
N THR A 59 21.97 -4.82 14.32
CA THR A 59 21.54 -6.16 14.77
C THR A 59 20.51 -6.07 15.90
N ALA A 60 20.70 -5.19 16.89
CA ALA A 60 19.74 -4.99 17.98
C ALA A 60 18.40 -4.42 17.50
N SER A 61 18.42 -3.49 16.53
CA SER A 61 17.21 -2.98 15.90
C SER A 61 16.45 -4.08 15.15
N GLN A 62 17.18 -4.98 14.47
CA GLN A 62 16.60 -6.14 13.79
C GLN A 62 15.99 -7.14 14.78
N VAL A 63 16.63 -7.38 15.94
CA VAL A 63 16.06 -8.21 17.01
C VAL A 63 14.75 -7.63 17.50
N GLN A 64 14.69 -6.31 17.80
CA GLN A 64 13.45 -5.66 18.23
C GLN A 64 12.35 -5.77 17.17
N GLU A 65 12.65 -5.51 15.90
CA GLU A 65 11.68 -5.63 14.81
C GLU A 65 11.14 -7.07 14.68
N LEU A 66 12.01 -8.08 14.81
CA LEU A 66 11.60 -9.49 14.77
C LEU A 66 10.80 -9.89 16.01
N GLN A 67 11.12 -9.36 17.20
CA GLN A 67 10.35 -9.56 18.42
C GLN A 67 8.96 -8.94 18.31
N ASP A 68 8.85 -7.70 17.85
CA ASP A 68 7.57 -7.03 17.63
C ASP A 68 6.70 -7.80 16.62
N LYS A 69 7.32 -8.33 15.55
CA LYS A 69 6.65 -9.21 14.59
C LYS A 69 6.22 -10.53 15.22
N PHE A 70 7.07 -11.16 16.02
CA PHE A 70 6.76 -12.41 16.70
C PHE A 70 5.59 -12.23 17.68
N ASP A 71 5.61 -11.15 18.48
CA ASP A 71 4.55 -10.78 19.40
C ASP A 71 3.24 -10.42 18.67
N ALA A 72 3.32 -9.77 17.51
CA ALA A 72 2.17 -9.52 16.65
C ALA A 72 1.60 -10.82 16.06
N LEU A 73 2.43 -11.81 15.71
CA LEU A 73 1.96 -13.13 15.25
C LEU A 73 1.33 -13.98 16.38
N LEU A 74 1.61 -13.63 17.64
CA LEU A 74 0.96 -14.21 18.82
C LEU A 74 -0.36 -13.50 19.17
N LYS A 75 -0.46 -12.21 18.83
CA LYS A 75 -1.66 -11.38 19.02
C LYS A 75 -2.40 -11.27 17.69
N ASP A 76 -3.23 -12.26 17.40
CA ASP A 76 -4.07 -12.39 16.21
C ASP A 76 -4.59 -11.02 15.71
N ASP A 77 -3.96 -10.44 14.68
CA ASP A 77 -4.30 -9.08 14.22
C ASP A 77 -4.63 -8.97 12.74
N GLN A 78 -5.64 -8.13 12.50
CA GLN A 78 -6.46 -8.05 11.30
C GLN A 78 -5.70 -7.54 10.06
N ILE A 79 -6.09 -8.08 8.91
CA ILE A 79 -5.62 -7.66 7.59
C ILE A 79 -6.01 -6.19 7.35
N ALA A 80 -5.01 -5.33 7.14
CA ALA A 80 -5.21 -3.93 6.77
C ALA A 80 -5.92 -3.81 5.40
N VAL A 81 -7.05 -3.10 5.37
CA VAL A 81 -7.78 -2.76 4.15
C VAL A 81 -7.06 -1.62 3.44
N THR A 82 -6.46 -1.88 2.29
CA THR A 82 -5.89 -0.85 1.41
C THR A 82 -7.00 0.01 0.77
N GLY A 83 -6.87 1.33 0.86
CA GLY A 83 -7.82 2.31 0.28
C GLY A 83 -7.82 2.35 -1.26
N ASP A 84 -8.52 3.32 -1.84
CA ASP A 84 -8.72 3.48 -3.31
C ASP A 84 -7.94 4.67 -3.93
N ASP A 85 -6.87 5.14 -3.28
CA ASP A 85 -6.05 6.24 -3.78
C ASP A 85 -5.06 5.82 -4.90
N SER A 86 -4.49 6.78 -5.62
CA SER A 86 -3.56 6.50 -6.73
C SER A 86 -2.35 5.65 -6.29
N LYS A 87 -1.90 5.81 -5.04
CA LYS A 87 -0.85 4.98 -4.45
C LYS A 87 -1.28 3.53 -4.28
N SER A 88 -2.48 3.29 -3.74
CA SER A 88 -2.97 1.91 -3.60
C SER A 88 -3.18 1.23 -4.95
N GLN A 89 -3.59 1.97 -5.98
CA GLN A 89 -3.75 1.43 -7.33
C GLN A 89 -2.41 1.02 -7.95
N THR A 90 -1.37 1.86 -7.84
CA THR A 90 -0.02 1.50 -8.28
C THR A 90 0.55 0.32 -7.48
N LEU A 91 0.27 0.25 -6.17
CA LEU A 91 0.67 -0.89 -5.33
C LEU A 91 0.00 -2.21 -5.75
N ARG A 92 -1.19 -2.19 -6.39
CA ARG A 92 -1.84 -3.41 -6.92
C ARG A 92 -1.09 -4.01 -8.11
N LEU A 93 -0.22 -3.25 -8.77
CA LEU A 93 0.63 -3.72 -9.87
C LEU A 93 1.85 -4.50 -9.35
N ILE A 94 2.06 -4.53 -8.03
CA ILE A 94 3.09 -5.36 -7.40
C ILE A 94 2.50 -6.78 -7.17
N PRO A 95 3.25 -7.86 -7.48
CA PRO A 95 2.85 -9.21 -7.13
C PRO A 95 2.59 -9.32 -5.63
N PRO A 96 1.46 -9.90 -5.19
CA PRO A 96 1.23 -10.17 -3.78
C PRO A 96 2.30 -11.10 -3.20
N ASP A 97 2.55 -10.91 -1.91
CA ASP A 97 3.44 -11.75 -1.10
C ASP A 97 3.20 -13.25 -1.34
N PRO A 98 4.23 -14.02 -1.76
CA PRO A 98 4.13 -15.46 -2.02
C PRO A 98 3.82 -16.28 -0.76
N GLU A 99 4.13 -15.78 0.44
CA GLU A 99 3.90 -16.47 1.71
C GLU A 99 2.44 -16.41 2.17
N ARG A 100 1.61 -15.60 1.50
CA ARG A 100 0.25 -15.29 1.93
C ARG A 100 -0.74 -15.54 0.80
N PRO A 101 -1.04 -16.80 0.45
CA PRO A 101 -2.11 -17.13 -0.49
C PRO A 101 -3.46 -16.64 0.07
N ARG A 102 -4.05 -15.60 -0.55
CA ARG A 102 -5.30 -15.00 -0.06
C ARG A 102 -6.51 -15.56 -0.79
N LEU A 103 -6.42 -15.69 -2.10
CA LEU A 103 -7.54 -16.11 -2.95
C LEU A 103 -7.81 -17.61 -2.79
N LEU A 104 -6.77 -18.40 -2.56
CA LEU A 104 -6.92 -19.81 -2.24
C LEU A 104 -7.62 -20.02 -0.88
N LEU A 105 -7.49 -19.10 0.07
CA LEU A 105 -8.14 -19.19 1.38
C LEU A 105 -9.56 -18.61 1.39
N GLN A 106 -10.03 -18.03 0.29
CA GLN A 106 -11.36 -17.43 0.20
C GLN A 106 -12.35 -18.37 -0.49
N PRO A 107 -13.56 -18.55 0.06
CA PRO A 107 -14.63 -19.29 -0.61
C PRO A 107 -15.06 -18.58 -1.89
N GLU A 108 -15.47 -19.36 -2.91
CA GLU A 108 -15.98 -18.76 -4.15
C GLU A 108 -17.38 -18.18 -3.99
N PHE A 109 -18.26 -18.90 -3.30
CA PHE A 109 -19.61 -18.44 -3.01
C PHE A 109 -19.69 -17.97 -1.56
N LEU A 110 -20.37 -16.86 -1.35
CA LEU A 110 -20.61 -16.27 -0.03
C LEU A 110 -22.09 -16.35 0.30
N GLY A 111 -22.44 -16.33 1.59
CA GLY A 111 -23.84 -16.28 2.02
C GLY A 111 -24.66 -15.14 1.40
N ARG A 112 -24.05 -14.00 1.03
CA ARG A 112 -24.75 -12.90 0.33
C ARG A 112 -25.16 -13.25 -1.11
N ASP A 113 -24.51 -14.23 -1.73
CA ASP A 113 -24.77 -14.62 -3.11
C ASP A 113 -26.09 -15.42 -3.21
N SER A 114 -26.55 -16.04 -2.11
CA SER A 114 -27.84 -16.73 -2.05
C SER A 114 -28.98 -15.76 -2.30
N GLN A 115 -28.97 -14.61 -1.64
CA GLN A 115 -29.98 -13.56 -1.81
C GLN A 115 -30.04 -13.09 -3.27
N PHE A 116 -28.87 -12.89 -3.90
CA PHE A 116 -28.80 -12.52 -5.30
C PHE A 116 -29.44 -13.59 -6.22
N LEU A 117 -29.14 -14.87 -6.02
CA LEU A 117 -29.72 -15.95 -6.81
C LEU A 117 -31.23 -16.08 -6.59
N ILE A 118 -31.68 -15.98 -5.34
CA ILE A 118 -33.10 -16.05 -4.96
C ILE A 118 -33.90 -14.95 -5.64
N ASP A 119 -33.41 -13.71 -5.55
CA ASP A 119 -34.09 -12.55 -6.13
C ASP A 119 -34.08 -12.59 -7.65
N ARG A 120 -32.92 -12.91 -8.25
CA ARG A 120 -32.74 -12.91 -9.70
C ARG A 120 -33.56 -14.00 -10.40
N LEU A 121 -33.68 -15.17 -9.77
CA LEU A 121 -34.40 -16.31 -10.32
C LEU A 121 -35.87 -16.37 -9.86
N ALA A 122 -36.31 -15.46 -8.98
CA ALA A 122 -37.64 -15.48 -8.38
C ALA A 122 -38.01 -16.87 -7.82
N LEU A 123 -37.12 -17.44 -6.99
CA LEU A 123 -37.31 -18.77 -6.41
C LEU A 123 -38.51 -18.77 -5.45
N ASP A 124 -39.26 -19.87 -5.43
CA ASP A 124 -40.29 -20.08 -4.41
C ASP A 124 -39.64 -20.27 -3.02
N PRO A 125 -40.39 -20.06 -1.92
CA PRO A 125 -39.83 -20.10 -0.57
C PRO A 125 -39.10 -21.40 -0.21
N GLN A 126 -39.52 -22.56 -0.74
CA GLN A 126 -38.89 -23.84 -0.45
C GLN A 126 -37.55 -23.97 -1.18
N ARG A 127 -37.52 -23.66 -2.48
CA ARG A 127 -36.26 -23.64 -3.25
C ARG A 127 -35.29 -22.58 -2.73
N ALA A 128 -35.80 -21.42 -2.33
CA ALA A 128 -34.99 -20.35 -1.76
C ALA A 128 -34.29 -20.80 -0.45
N GLU A 129 -35.01 -21.48 0.45
CA GLU A 129 -34.44 -22.03 1.68
C GLU A 129 -33.35 -23.08 1.38
N ILE A 130 -33.58 -23.96 0.40
CA ILE A 130 -32.59 -24.97 0.00
C ILE A 130 -31.32 -24.29 -0.57
N VAL A 131 -31.46 -23.30 -1.45
CA VAL A 131 -30.32 -22.59 -2.05
C VAL A 131 -29.52 -21.83 -1.00
N ASP A 132 -30.18 -21.16 -0.05
CA ASP A 132 -29.52 -20.47 1.05
C ASP A 132 -28.75 -21.44 1.95
N LEU A 133 -29.35 -22.59 2.31
CA LEU A 133 -28.68 -23.63 3.08
C LEU A 133 -27.48 -24.20 2.33
N MET A 134 -27.60 -24.49 1.03
CA MET A 134 -26.50 -25.00 0.21
C MET A 134 -25.30 -24.06 0.18
N LEU A 135 -25.50 -22.75 0.04
CA LEU A 135 -24.40 -21.79 0.02
C LEU A 135 -23.77 -21.56 1.39
N ARG A 136 -24.56 -21.64 2.48
CA ARG A 136 -24.03 -21.60 3.85
C ARG A 136 -23.24 -22.86 4.20
N ASP A 137 -23.74 -24.03 3.80
CA ASP A 137 -23.03 -25.29 3.98
C ASP A 137 -21.73 -25.33 3.17
N TYR A 138 -21.73 -24.73 1.97
CA TYR A 138 -20.52 -24.53 1.18
C TYR A 138 -19.50 -23.66 1.92
N GLU A 139 -19.92 -22.48 2.41
CA GLU A 139 -19.05 -21.55 3.13
C GLU A 139 -18.47 -22.22 4.39
N GLY A 140 -19.30 -22.86 5.21
CA GLY A 140 -18.85 -23.59 6.40
C GLY A 140 -17.94 -24.79 6.09
N SER A 141 -18.22 -25.53 5.00
CA SER A 141 -17.33 -26.61 4.54
C SER A 141 -15.98 -26.06 4.09
N TYR A 142 -15.98 -24.90 3.42
CA TYR A 142 -14.76 -24.26 2.96
C TYR A 142 -13.91 -23.77 4.13
N ASP A 143 -14.53 -23.13 5.12
CA ASP A 143 -13.85 -22.70 6.34
C ASP A 143 -13.11 -23.87 7.00
N ILE A 144 -13.79 -25.02 7.17
CA ILE A 144 -13.18 -26.24 7.74
C ILE A 144 -11.99 -26.73 6.91
N LEU A 145 -12.06 -26.64 5.58
CA LEU A 145 -10.99 -27.10 4.67
C LEU A 145 -9.78 -26.18 4.67
N THR A 146 -9.95 -24.90 4.96
CA THR A 146 -8.85 -23.94 5.03
C THR A 146 -8.05 -24.05 6.33
N VAL A 147 -8.68 -24.48 7.44
CA VAL A 147 -8.04 -24.56 8.78
C VAL A 147 -6.65 -25.23 8.75
N PRO A 148 -6.45 -26.41 8.14
CA PRO A 148 -5.15 -27.07 8.17
C PRO A 148 -4.04 -26.25 7.50
N LEU A 149 -4.35 -25.54 6.41
CA LEU A 149 -3.37 -24.69 5.73
C LEU A 149 -3.10 -23.41 6.53
N VAL A 150 -4.14 -22.77 7.08
CA VAL A 150 -4.00 -21.57 7.92
C VAL A 150 -3.15 -21.88 9.15
N ASP A 151 -3.44 -22.97 9.87
CA ASP A 151 -2.68 -23.41 11.03
C ASP A 151 -1.22 -23.70 10.67
N ALA A 152 -0.98 -24.37 9.54
CA ALA A 152 0.35 -24.68 9.06
C ALA A 152 1.13 -23.40 8.71
N MET A 153 0.50 -22.44 8.02
CA MET A 153 1.11 -21.15 7.69
C MET A 153 1.47 -20.34 8.94
N GLN A 154 0.59 -20.29 9.93
CA GLN A 154 0.86 -19.59 11.20
C GLN A 154 2.04 -20.22 11.95
N ARG A 155 2.11 -21.56 11.99
CA ARG A 155 3.23 -22.29 12.60
C ARG A 155 4.53 -22.06 11.84
N TYR A 156 4.49 -22.14 10.51
CA TYR A 156 5.64 -21.86 9.66
C TYR A 156 6.16 -20.44 9.88
N GLN A 157 5.30 -19.42 9.84
CA GLN A 157 5.71 -18.03 10.08
C GLN A 157 6.30 -17.83 11.48
N ARG A 158 5.74 -18.47 12.52
CA ARG A 158 6.31 -18.43 13.87
C ARG A 158 7.67 -19.12 13.93
N ALA A 159 7.83 -20.27 13.28
CA ALA A 159 9.09 -21.00 13.23
C ALA A 159 10.16 -20.22 12.46
N GLU A 160 9.81 -19.60 11.34
CA GLU A 160 10.72 -18.78 10.53
C GLU A 160 11.15 -17.51 11.27
N VAL A 161 10.19 -16.74 11.82
CA VAL A 161 10.50 -15.54 12.61
C VAL A 161 11.31 -15.92 13.85
N GLY A 162 10.95 -17.02 14.52
CA GLY A 162 11.68 -17.54 15.66
C GLY A 162 13.11 -17.99 15.31
N GLY A 163 13.30 -18.71 14.21
CA GLY A 163 14.62 -19.12 13.73
C GLY A 163 15.50 -17.93 13.33
N ASN A 164 14.95 -16.98 12.58
CA ASN A 164 15.63 -15.74 12.22
C ASN A 164 16.00 -14.91 13.46
N LEU A 165 15.10 -14.86 14.44
CA LEU A 165 15.34 -14.23 15.73
C LEU A 165 16.49 -14.93 16.46
N ALA A 166 16.49 -16.26 16.57
CA ALA A 166 17.56 -17.03 17.20
C ALA A 166 18.93 -16.80 16.54
N ILE A 167 19.00 -16.82 15.20
CA ILE A 167 20.24 -16.57 14.44
C ILE A 167 20.73 -15.13 14.66
N THR A 168 19.81 -14.16 14.67
CA THR A 168 20.15 -12.74 14.89
C THR A 168 20.59 -12.50 16.32
N ILE A 169 19.97 -13.18 17.29
CA ILE A 169 20.36 -13.23 18.70
C ILE A 169 21.76 -13.81 18.87
N GLU A 170 22.06 -14.97 18.28
CA GLU A 170 23.38 -15.59 18.37
C GLU A 170 24.47 -14.71 17.76
N ARG A 171 24.17 -14.07 16.62
CA ARG A 171 25.05 -13.10 15.98
C ARG A 171 25.32 -11.90 16.88
N LEU A 172 24.28 -11.37 17.51
CA LEU A 172 24.39 -10.28 18.47
C LEU A 172 25.23 -10.71 19.66
N ASP A 173 24.95 -11.84 20.29
CA ASP A 173 25.72 -12.32 21.45
C ASP A 173 27.21 -12.53 21.13
N ARG A 174 27.53 -13.03 19.93
CA ARG A 174 28.91 -13.14 19.44
C ARG A 174 29.59 -11.77 19.30
N GLN A 175 28.89 -10.79 18.71
CA GLN A 175 29.39 -9.40 18.60
C GLN A 175 29.65 -8.75 19.97
N LEU A 176 28.89 -9.16 20.98
CA LEU A 176 29.01 -8.65 22.35
C LEU A 176 30.08 -9.37 23.17
N ALA A 177 30.28 -10.66 22.95
CA ALA A 177 31.32 -11.44 23.62
C ALA A 177 32.75 -11.01 23.22
N GLU A 178 32.90 -10.39 22.04
CA GLU A 178 34.19 -9.88 21.54
C GLU A 178 34.59 -8.51 22.14
N GLN A 179 33.71 -7.87 22.90
CA GLN A 179 33.90 -6.52 23.44
C GLN A 179 34.29 -6.59 24.93
N ASP A 180 35.59 -6.56 25.24
CA ASP A 180 36.10 -6.40 26.61
C ASP A 180 36.59 -4.95 26.79
N ILE A 181 35.89 -4.15 27.58
CA ILE A 181 36.11 -2.69 27.69
C ILE A 181 36.91 -2.37 28.95
N ASP A 182 38.14 -1.88 28.76
CA ASP A 182 38.93 -1.28 29.85
C ASP A 182 38.46 0.17 30.11
N MET A 183 37.65 0.32 31.16
CA MET A 183 36.95 1.55 31.52
C MET A 183 37.89 2.70 31.93
N GLU A 184 39.05 2.38 32.52
CA GLU A 184 40.01 3.40 32.98
C GLU A 184 40.74 4.02 31.78
N VAL A 185 41.05 3.21 30.76
CA VAL A 185 41.64 3.65 29.50
C VAL A 185 40.61 4.39 28.62
N ALA A 186 39.37 3.92 28.60
CA ALA A 186 38.28 4.52 27.82
C ALA A 186 37.94 5.94 28.31
N MET A 187 37.80 6.16 29.62
CA MET A 187 37.49 7.48 30.17
C MET A 187 38.60 8.52 29.91
N SER A 188 39.87 8.11 30.01
CA SER A 188 41.00 9.02 29.73
C SER A 188 41.04 9.45 28.25
N THR A 189 40.82 8.51 27.34
CA THR A 189 40.78 8.77 25.88
C THR A 189 39.57 9.62 25.48
N MET A 190 38.43 9.41 26.16
CA MET A 190 37.21 10.21 26.00
C MET A 190 37.41 11.67 26.37
N GLN A 191 38.03 11.90 27.53
CA GLN A 191 38.28 13.23 28.07
C GLN A 191 39.17 14.06 27.13
N ASP A 192 40.20 13.43 26.55
CA ASP A 192 41.11 14.07 25.60
C ASP A 192 40.39 14.46 24.29
N ARG A 193 39.60 13.54 23.71
CA ARG A 193 38.84 13.79 22.46
C ARG A 193 37.73 14.82 22.64
N LEU A 194 36.99 14.77 23.75
CA LEU A 194 35.93 15.74 24.04
C LEU A 194 36.48 17.13 24.33
N GLN A 195 37.67 17.23 24.94
CA GLN A 195 38.34 18.51 25.13
C GLN A 195 38.77 19.12 23.78
N GLU A 196 39.19 18.32 22.82
CA GLU A 196 39.48 18.75 21.45
C GLU A 196 38.22 19.23 20.71
N TYR A 197 37.12 18.45 20.75
CA TYR A 197 35.84 18.83 20.16
C TYR A 197 35.21 20.07 20.80
N ALA A 198 35.28 20.20 22.12
CA ALA A 198 34.74 21.36 22.83
C ALA A 198 35.53 22.63 22.48
N ARG A 199 36.85 22.54 22.32
CA ARG A 199 37.68 23.66 21.83
C ARG A 199 37.25 24.10 20.42
N GLU A 200 37.01 23.16 19.51
CA GLU A 200 36.54 23.49 18.14
C GLU A 200 35.14 24.10 18.12
N ALA A 201 34.20 23.57 18.91
CA ALA A 201 32.82 24.05 18.97
C ALA A 201 32.71 25.47 19.55
N VAL A 202 33.52 25.76 20.56
CA VAL A 202 33.57 27.06 21.24
C VAL A 202 34.35 28.08 20.40
N ALA A 203 35.40 27.65 19.68
CA ALA A 203 36.11 28.49 18.69
C ALA A 203 35.21 28.92 17.52
N LYS A 204 34.34 28.03 17.01
CA LYS A 204 33.35 28.36 15.97
C LYS A 204 32.29 29.37 16.42
N ARG A 205 32.06 29.53 17.72
CA ARG A 205 31.12 30.51 18.31
C ARG A 205 31.77 31.84 18.69
N GLY A 206 33.05 32.06 18.37
CA GLY A 206 33.71 33.37 18.42
C GLY A 206 34.08 33.87 19.83
N GLY A 207 34.34 32.98 20.80
CA GLY A 207 34.76 33.38 22.14
C GLY A 207 36.21 33.91 22.21
N GLU A 208 36.51 34.75 23.21
CA GLU A 208 37.87 35.23 23.54
C GLU A 208 38.69 34.15 24.27
N SER A 209 40.01 34.07 24.04
CA SER A 209 40.84 32.89 24.32
C SER A 209 40.80 32.33 25.75
N ALA A 210 40.71 33.18 26.78
CA ALA A 210 40.64 32.72 28.17
C ALA A 210 39.24 32.19 28.56
N GLN A 211 38.18 32.79 28.02
CA GLN A 211 36.81 32.28 28.20
C GLN A 211 36.52 31.06 27.33
N LEU A 212 37.23 30.90 26.21
CA LEU A 212 37.15 29.70 25.36
C LEU A 212 37.59 28.46 26.13
N ASP A 213 38.73 28.51 26.82
CA ASP A 213 39.28 27.36 27.54
C ASP A 213 38.38 26.94 28.71
N GLU A 214 37.85 27.90 29.47
CA GLU A 214 36.97 27.62 30.62
C GLU A 214 35.59 27.10 30.17
N LYS A 215 35.00 27.69 29.12
CA LYS A 215 33.73 27.19 28.54
C LYS A 215 33.90 25.85 27.85
N SER A 216 35.03 25.62 27.18
CA SER A 216 35.32 24.32 26.55
C SER A 216 35.53 23.23 27.59
N ARG A 217 36.21 23.51 28.71
CA ARG A 217 36.37 22.58 29.84
C ARG A 217 35.04 22.27 30.51
N ALA A 218 34.25 23.27 30.87
CA ALA A 218 32.95 23.05 31.50
C ALA A 218 32.00 22.23 30.63
N LEU A 219 31.99 22.48 29.32
CA LEU A 219 31.16 21.79 28.34
C LEU A 219 31.68 20.37 28.05
N SER A 220 33.00 20.16 28.07
CA SER A 220 33.59 18.81 28.04
C SER A 220 33.31 18.03 29.32
N GLU A 221 33.31 18.65 30.49
CA GLU A 221 33.00 17.99 31.78
C GLU A 221 31.51 17.64 31.90
N GLU A 222 30.62 18.47 31.35
CA GLU A 222 29.19 18.17 31.24
C GLU A 222 28.95 16.97 30.31
N TRP A 223 29.60 16.94 29.14
CA TRP A 223 29.54 15.83 28.21
C TRP A 223 30.20 14.55 28.73
N VAL A 224 31.32 14.65 29.45
CA VAL A 224 31.96 13.51 30.13
C VAL A 224 31.00 12.93 31.16
N ARG A 225 30.35 13.74 32.00
CA ARG A 225 29.36 13.25 32.98
C ARG A 225 28.14 12.58 32.33
N GLU A 226 27.65 13.13 31.22
CA GLU A 226 26.53 12.55 30.47
C GLU A 226 26.91 11.21 29.82
N LEU A 227 28.15 11.08 29.34
CA LEU A 227 28.63 9.91 28.64
C LEU A 227 29.25 8.84 29.56
N GLU A 228 29.75 9.22 30.74
CA GLU A 228 30.10 8.31 31.85
C GLU A 228 28.86 7.52 32.28
N GLY A 229 27.72 8.20 32.47
CA GLY A 229 26.45 7.52 32.72
C GLY A 229 26.03 6.57 31.59
N GLY A 230 26.37 6.91 30.34
CA GLY A 230 26.15 6.06 29.16
C GLY A 230 27.07 4.84 29.06
N LEU A 231 28.30 4.93 29.54
CA LEU A 231 29.26 3.82 29.63
C LEU A 231 28.96 2.89 30.82
N ASP A 232 28.61 3.46 31.97
CA ASP A 232 28.20 2.69 33.17
C ASP A 232 26.90 1.90 32.91
N SER A 233 25.98 2.48 32.13
CA SER A 233 24.73 1.82 31.71
C SER A 233 24.90 0.91 30.50
N LEU A 234 26.04 0.92 29.81
CA LEU A 234 26.26 0.07 28.64
C LEU A 234 26.21 -1.41 29.05
N ASP A 235 26.94 -1.80 30.09
CA ASP A 235 26.96 -3.19 30.56
C ASP A 235 25.58 -3.65 31.08
N GLU A 236 24.86 -2.76 31.77
CA GLU A 236 23.49 -3.03 32.22
C GLU A 236 22.50 -3.15 31.04
N ASN A 237 22.59 -2.26 30.05
CA ASN A 237 21.78 -2.32 28.83
C ASN A 237 22.12 -3.55 27.99
N MET A 238 23.40 -3.96 27.96
CA MET A 238 23.83 -5.19 27.32
C MET A 238 23.34 -6.44 28.05
N SER A 239 23.31 -6.41 29.38
CA SER A 239 22.73 -7.47 30.20
C SER A 239 21.21 -7.57 30.02
N ARG A 240 20.48 -6.44 30.02
CA ARG A 240 19.05 -6.40 29.75
C ARG A 240 18.72 -6.89 28.33
N LEU A 241 19.57 -6.55 27.36
CA LEU A 241 19.48 -7.11 26.02
C LEU A 241 19.58 -8.63 26.09
N ARG A 242 20.65 -9.19 26.69
CA ARG A 242 20.83 -10.64 26.87
C ARG A 242 19.65 -11.32 27.58
N ASP A 243 19.11 -10.72 28.65
CA ASP A 243 17.95 -11.27 29.36
C ASP A 243 16.69 -11.29 28.47
N ARG A 244 16.47 -10.24 27.66
CA ARG A 244 15.43 -10.23 26.62
C ARG A 244 15.68 -11.29 25.55
N LEU A 245 16.94 -11.56 25.18
CA LEU A 245 17.28 -12.62 24.23
C LEU A 245 16.95 -14.02 24.79
N VAL A 246 17.22 -14.27 26.07
CA VAL A 246 16.89 -15.54 26.73
C VAL A 246 15.37 -15.76 26.78
N LEU A 247 14.60 -14.75 27.16
CA LEU A 247 13.13 -14.83 27.16
C LEU A 247 12.57 -15.07 25.75
N ALA A 248 13.17 -14.44 24.72
CA ALA A 248 12.80 -14.68 23.33
C ALA A 248 13.14 -16.12 22.89
N MET A 249 14.29 -16.66 23.30
CA MET A 249 14.68 -18.05 23.03
C MET A 249 13.73 -19.06 23.68
N ASP A 250 13.32 -18.83 24.93
CA ASP A 250 12.37 -19.70 25.63
C ASP A 250 11.00 -19.74 24.93
N GLY A 251 10.54 -18.60 24.38
CA GLY A 251 9.31 -18.50 23.60
C GLY A 251 9.35 -19.22 22.24
N ILE A 252 10.54 -19.38 21.64
CA ILE A 252 10.73 -20.09 20.37
C ILE A 252 10.54 -21.60 20.54
N THR A 253 11.00 -22.18 21.66
CA THR A 253 10.89 -23.61 21.95
C THR A 253 9.46 -24.14 22.16
N GLU A 254 8.49 -23.27 22.45
CA GLU A 254 7.08 -23.64 22.67
C GLU A 254 6.23 -23.68 21.38
N ALA A 255 6.74 -23.23 20.23
CA ALA A 255 5.95 -22.93 19.03
C ALA A 255 5.40 -24.13 18.21
N GLY A 256 5.66 -25.38 18.61
CA GLY A 256 5.09 -26.57 17.96
C GLY A 256 5.85 -27.01 16.70
N GLY A 257 5.67 -28.28 16.31
CA GLY A 257 6.59 -29.02 15.41
C GLY A 257 6.84 -28.44 14.01
N ASP A 258 7.97 -28.85 13.43
CA ASP A 258 8.50 -28.40 12.14
C ASP A 258 7.48 -28.57 10.99
N VAL A 259 6.78 -27.49 10.66
CA VAL A 259 6.05 -27.37 9.39
C VAL A 259 7.05 -26.86 8.35
N THR A 260 7.25 -27.64 7.30
CA THR A 260 8.16 -27.27 6.20
C THR A 260 7.42 -26.53 5.08
N GLU A 261 8.15 -25.84 4.22
CA GLU A 261 7.64 -25.20 2.99
C GLU A 261 6.94 -26.24 2.09
N ASP A 262 7.48 -27.46 2.04
CA ASP A 262 6.89 -28.60 1.31
C ASP A 262 5.51 -28.98 1.86
N ASP A 263 5.33 -28.93 3.18
CA ASP A 263 4.04 -29.19 3.80
C ASP A 263 3.01 -28.12 3.43
N LEU A 264 3.41 -26.84 3.39
CA LEU A 264 2.56 -25.73 2.95
C LEU A 264 2.11 -25.93 1.49
N LEU A 265 3.03 -26.22 0.59
CA LEU A 265 2.72 -26.45 -0.82
C LEU A 265 1.80 -27.66 -1.00
N ARG A 266 2.05 -28.77 -0.28
CA ARG A 266 1.21 -29.97 -0.33
C ARG A 266 -0.21 -29.68 0.12
N LEU A 267 -0.38 -28.97 1.25
CA LEU A 267 -1.68 -28.58 1.78
C LEU A 267 -2.42 -27.64 0.82
N ALA A 268 -1.72 -26.68 0.21
CA ALA A 268 -2.29 -25.76 -0.76
C ALA A 268 -2.76 -26.47 -2.05
N ILE A 269 -1.99 -27.41 -2.58
CA ILE A 269 -2.40 -28.24 -3.73
C ILE A 269 -3.63 -29.08 -3.37
N GLN A 270 -3.68 -29.64 -2.16
CA GLN A 270 -4.84 -30.39 -1.69
C GLN A 270 -6.09 -29.50 -1.57
N LEU A 271 -5.94 -28.32 -0.96
CA LEU A 271 -7.03 -27.35 -0.82
C LEU A 271 -7.57 -26.92 -2.18
N ARG A 272 -6.70 -26.65 -3.17
CA ARG A 272 -7.13 -26.35 -4.54
C ARG A 272 -8.02 -27.45 -5.13
N ARG A 273 -7.61 -28.72 -4.99
CA ARG A 273 -8.40 -29.85 -5.51
C ARG A 273 -9.75 -29.98 -4.79
N GLN A 274 -9.76 -29.78 -3.47
CA GLN A 274 -10.98 -29.86 -2.67
C GLN A 274 -11.93 -28.71 -3.00
N ARG A 275 -11.40 -27.49 -3.17
CA ARG A 275 -12.13 -26.31 -3.65
C ARG A 275 -12.84 -26.58 -4.97
N ASP A 276 -12.12 -27.11 -5.96
CA ASP A 276 -12.69 -27.41 -7.28
C ASP A 276 -13.78 -28.50 -7.21
N SER A 277 -13.58 -29.52 -6.35
CA SER A 277 -14.57 -30.59 -6.13
C SER A 277 -15.86 -30.03 -5.55
N ILE A 278 -15.79 -29.32 -4.43
CA ILE A 278 -16.98 -28.85 -3.71
C ILE A 278 -17.69 -27.76 -4.50
N ARG A 279 -16.95 -26.91 -5.20
CA ARG A 279 -17.51 -25.97 -6.17
C ARG A 279 -18.37 -26.70 -7.21
N ASN A 280 -17.85 -27.77 -7.81
CA ASN A 280 -18.61 -28.55 -8.78
C ASN A 280 -19.84 -29.22 -8.16
N ASP A 281 -19.72 -29.75 -6.94
CA ASP A 281 -20.85 -30.34 -6.21
C ASP A 281 -21.97 -29.33 -5.97
N VAL A 282 -21.64 -28.10 -5.55
CA VAL A 282 -22.60 -27.00 -5.39
C VAL A 282 -23.25 -26.63 -6.72
N LEU A 283 -22.48 -26.49 -7.80
CA LEU A 283 -23.03 -26.15 -9.12
C LEU A 283 -23.99 -27.24 -9.64
N VAL A 284 -23.66 -28.51 -9.42
CA VAL A 284 -24.53 -29.64 -9.76
C VAL A 284 -25.80 -29.62 -8.89
N ALA A 285 -25.67 -29.38 -7.58
CA ALA A 285 -26.79 -29.30 -6.66
C ALA A 285 -27.75 -28.14 -6.97
N LEU A 286 -27.22 -26.96 -7.30
CA LEU A 286 -28.01 -25.80 -7.75
C LEU A 286 -28.79 -26.13 -9.02
N ARG A 287 -28.14 -26.75 -10.01
CA ARG A 287 -28.81 -27.20 -11.24
C ARG A 287 -29.95 -28.17 -10.94
N MET A 288 -29.72 -29.20 -10.12
CA MET A 288 -30.75 -30.18 -9.74
C MET A 288 -31.91 -29.58 -8.95
N THR A 289 -31.66 -28.53 -8.17
CA THR A 289 -32.68 -27.90 -7.30
C THR A 289 -33.54 -26.89 -8.06
N ILE A 290 -32.93 -26.12 -8.97
CA ILE A 290 -33.55 -24.98 -9.63
C ILE A 290 -34.13 -25.36 -11.00
N VAL A 291 -33.46 -26.26 -11.73
CA VAL A 291 -33.82 -26.62 -13.11
C VAL A 291 -34.64 -27.90 -13.11
N GLU A 292 -35.85 -27.83 -13.63
CA GLU A 292 -36.69 -29.01 -13.84
C GLU A 292 -36.23 -29.79 -15.09
N GLU A 293 -36.45 -31.10 -15.11
CA GLU A 293 -35.97 -31.96 -16.20
C GLU A 293 -36.59 -31.53 -17.55
N GLY A 294 -35.73 -31.04 -18.47
CA GLY A 294 -36.13 -30.55 -19.79
C GLY A 294 -36.42 -29.05 -19.88
N ASP A 295 -36.22 -28.26 -18.81
CA ASP A 295 -36.40 -26.82 -18.82
C ASP A 295 -35.12 -26.06 -19.23
N GLU A 296 -34.91 -25.94 -20.54
CA GLU A 296 -33.76 -25.23 -21.11
C GLU A 296 -33.75 -23.72 -20.78
N LEU A 297 -34.93 -23.11 -20.62
CA LEU A 297 -35.04 -21.68 -20.32
C LEU A 297 -34.58 -21.41 -18.89
N ARG A 298 -35.00 -22.24 -17.93
CA ARG A 298 -34.58 -22.13 -16.54
C ARG A 298 -33.10 -22.42 -16.34
N LEU A 299 -32.54 -23.33 -17.14
CA LEU A 299 -31.10 -23.56 -17.17
C LEU A 299 -30.33 -22.31 -17.63
N ALA A 300 -30.78 -21.66 -18.71
CA ALA A 300 -30.16 -20.44 -19.22
C ALA A 300 -30.22 -19.29 -18.20
N GLU A 301 -31.35 -19.13 -17.49
CA GLU A 301 -31.49 -18.14 -16.42
C GLU A 301 -30.51 -18.39 -15.26
N LEU A 302 -30.36 -19.64 -14.83
CA LEU A 302 -29.40 -20.02 -13.79
C LEU A 302 -27.96 -19.76 -14.26
N GLU A 303 -27.62 -20.13 -15.49
CA GLU A 303 -26.29 -19.91 -16.04
C GLU A 303 -25.95 -18.42 -16.17
N SER A 304 -26.92 -17.59 -16.55
CA SER A 304 -26.78 -16.13 -16.53
C SER A 304 -26.58 -15.59 -15.12
N ALA A 305 -27.39 -16.04 -14.14
CA ALA A 305 -27.25 -15.59 -12.76
C ALA A 305 -25.87 -15.98 -12.17
N LEU A 306 -25.38 -17.19 -12.46
CA LEU A 306 -24.04 -17.62 -12.09
C LEU A 306 -22.95 -16.83 -12.82
N GLY A 307 -23.16 -16.51 -14.11
CA GLY A 307 -22.27 -15.67 -14.90
C GLY A 307 -22.08 -14.28 -14.30
N HIS A 308 -23.17 -13.63 -13.90
CA HIS A 308 -23.13 -12.35 -13.18
C HIS A 308 -22.38 -12.44 -11.84
N LEU A 309 -22.55 -13.52 -11.08
CA LEU A 309 -21.77 -13.73 -9.85
C LEU A 309 -20.27 -13.86 -10.14
N GLU A 310 -19.88 -14.58 -11.20
CA GLU A 310 -18.48 -14.68 -11.63
C GLU A 310 -17.90 -13.32 -12.01
N ILE A 311 -18.65 -12.50 -12.76
CA ILE A 311 -18.26 -11.14 -13.15
C ILE A 311 -18.06 -10.27 -11.90
N LYS A 312 -19.03 -10.22 -10.99
CA LYS A 312 -18.95 -9.44 -9.74
C LYS A 312 -17.76 -9.85 -8.87
N ARG A 313 -17.49 -11.14 -8.75
CA ARG A 313 -16.31 -11.66 -8.04
C ARG A 313 -15.02 -11.24 -8.73
N GLY A 314 -15.01 -11.29 -10.06
CA GLY A 314 -13.92 -10.80 -10.88
C GLY A 314 -13.55 -9.34 -10.58
N LEU A 315 -14.52 -8.45 -10.36
CA LEU A 315 -14.27 -7.04 -10.06
C LEU A 315 -13.41 -6.84 -8.79
N VAL A 316 -13.48 -7.76 -7.82
CA VAL A 316 -12.65 -7.73 -6.60
C VAL A 316 -11.17 -8.01 -6.91
N LEU A 317 -10.91 -8.76 -7.99
CA LEU A 317 -9.55 -9.10 -8.45
C LEU A 317 -8.91 -8.00 -9.30
N ALA A 318 -9.61 -6.90 -9.55
CA ALA A 318 -9.17 -5.85 -10.44
C ALA A 318 -7.84 -5.21 -10.01
N ARG A 319 -6.86 -5.18 -10.93
CA ARG A 319 -5.53 -4.59 -10.70
C ARG A 319 -5.21 -3.46 -11.66
N LEU A 320 -5.51 -3.64 -12.94
CA LEU A 320 -5.29 -2.65 -13.98
C LEU A 320 -6.46 -1.65 -14.02
N GLY A 321 -6.19 -0.42 -14.48
CA GLY A 321 -7.26 0.52 -14.81
C GLY A 321 -8.27 -0.08 -15.80
N GLY A 322 -9.56 0.18 -15.60
CA GLY A 322 -10.65 -0.32 -16.45
C GLY A 322 -11.24 -1.67 -16.05
N GLU A 323 -10.58 -2.47 -15.22
CA GLU A 323 -11.08 -3.80 -14.81
C GLU A 323 -12.28 -3.77 -13.86
N ARG A 324 -12.52 -2.62 -13.21
CA ARG A 324 -13.62 -2.44 -12.24
C ARG A 324 -14.94 -2.02 -12.87
N ILE A 325 -14.98 -1.83 -14.17
CA ILE A 325 -16.19 -1.41 -14.87
C ILE A 325 -17.19 -2.57 -14.82
N ASP A 326 -18.41 -2.27 -14.36
CA ASP A 326 -19.58 -3.13 -14.50
C ASP A 326 -20.49 -2.52 -15.58
N PRO A 327 -20.45 -3.08 -16.82
CA PRO A 327 -21.24 -2.56 -17.94
C PRO A 327 -22.73 -2.54 -17.68
N TRP A 328 -23.26 -3.43 -16.83
CA TRP A 328 -24.69 -3.49 -16.50
C TRP A 328 -25.06 -2.43 -15.48
N GLN A 329 -24.21 -2.21 -14.46
CA GLN A 329 -24.43 -1.14 -13.50
C GLN A 329 -24.29 0.26 -14.14
N ALA A 330 -23.48 0.39 -15.19
CA ALA A 330 -23.34 1.61 -15.96
C ALA A 330 -24.58 1.93 -16.81
N ILE A 331 -25.51 0.99 -17.01
CA ILE A 331 -26.83 1.28 -17.56
C ILE A 331 -27.69 1.76 -16.39
N ASP A 332 -27.76 3.08 -16.21
CA ASP A 332 -28.69 3.72 -15.28
C ASP A 332 -29.61 4.51 -16.16
N ASP A 333 -30.85 4.07 -16.20
CA ASP A 333 -32.05 4.88 -16.25
C ASP A 333 -33.19 3.92 -15.98
N GLY A 334 -34.25 4.37 -15.29
CA GLY A 334 -35.43 3.55 -14.97
C GLY A 334 -36.25 3.08 -16.19
N GLY A 335 -35.62 2.93 -17.36
CA GLY A 335 -36.17 2.41 -18.61
C GLY A 335 -35.41 1.17 -19.09
N GLU A 336 -36.03 0.42 -20.01
CA GLU A 336 -35.40 -0.74 -20.63
C GLU A 336 -34.31 -0.31 -21.62
N PRO A 337 -33.12 -0.95 -21.61
CA PRO A 337 -32.10 -0.68 -22.61
C PRO A 337 -32.62 -1.00 -24.02
N PRO A 338 -32.10 -0.34 -25.07
CA PRO A 338 -32.44 -0.70 -26.45
C PRO A 338 -32.27 -2.21 -26.70
N ALA A 339 -33.17 -2.81 -27.48
CA ALA A 339 -33.18 -4.27 -27.69
C ALA A 339 -31.84 -4.79 -28.25
N GLU A 340 -31.21 -4.04 -29.17
CA GLU A 340 -29.91 -4.39 -29.75
C GLU A 340 -28.79 -4.38 -28.69
N LEU A 341 -28.83 -3.43 -27.75
CA LEU A 341 -27.91 -3.38 -26.61
C LEU A 341 -28.15 -4.57 -25.67
N ALA A 342 -29.41 -4.85 -25.31
CA ALA A 342 -29.76 -5.97 -24.45
C ALA A 342 -29.29 -7.32 -25.03
N ASP A 343 -29.50 -7.53 -26.32
CA ASP A 343 -29.04 -8.72 -27.05
C ASP A 343 -27.51 -8.83 -27.04
N ARG A 344 -26.80 -7.72 -27.29
CA ARG A 344 -25.33 -7.71 -27.29
C ARG A 344 -24.76 -8.02 -25.91
N MET A 345 -25.33 -7.43 -24.85
CA MET A 345 -24.91 -7.70 -23.48
C MET A 345 -25.14 -9.16 -23.08
N SER A 346 -26.29 -9.72 -23.45
CA SER A 346 -26.61 -11.14 -23.22
C SER A 346 -25.61 -12.08 -23.90
N GLN A 347 -25.16 -11.75 -25.13
CA GLN A 347 -24.13 -12.52 -25.84
C GLN A 347 -22.74 -12.40 -25.20
N MET A 348 -22.40 -11.22 -24.65
CA MET A 348 -21.08 -10.96 -24.07
C MET A 348 -20.95 -11.43 -22.62
N GLU A 349 -22.06 -11.59 -21.90
CA GLU A 349 -22.10 -12.07 -20.53
C GLU A 349 -21.35 -13.40 -20.31
N PRO A 350 -21.63 -14.50 -21.05
CA PRO A 350 -20.91 -15.76 -20.84
C PRO A 350 -19.41 -15.62 -21.14
N VAL A 351 -19.05 -14.77 -22.12
CA VAL A 351 -17.65 -14.50 -22.47
C VAL A 351 -16.92 -13.78 -21.35
N LEU A 352 -17.53 -12.75 -20.75
CA LEU A 352 -16.96 -12.03 -19.63
C LEU A 352 -16.90 -12.87 -18.36
N ALA A 353 -17.92 -13.71 -18.10
CA ALA A 353 -17.92 -14.65 -16.99
C ALA A 353 -16.79 -15.69 -17.10
N GLU A 354 -16.56 -16.24 -18.30
CA GLU A 354 -15.45 -17.16 -18.55
C GLU A 354 -14.09 -16.48 -18.34
N ARG A 355 -13.90 -15.26 -18.87
CA ARG A 355 -12.67 -14.49 -18.68
C ARG A 355 -12.44 -14.13 -17.20
N ALA A 356 -13.49 -13.77 -16.46
CA ALA A 356 -13.41 -13.50 -15.03
C ALA A 356 -12.95 -14.75 -14.24
N ARG A 357 -13.51 -15.92 -14.58
CA ARG A 357 -13.10 -17.20 -14.01
C ARG A 357 -11.64 -17.56 -14.36
N GLY A 358 -11.24 -17.39 -15.61
CA GLY A 358 -9.86 -17.64 -16.05
C GLY A 358 -8.84 -16.74 -15.33
N ARG A 359 -9.22 -15.49 -15.06
CA ARG A 359 -8.42 -14.57 -14.23
C ARG A 359 -8.28 -15.06 -12.79
N LEU A 360 -9.37 -15.51 -12.15
CA LEU A 360 -9.33 -16.08 -10.80
C LEU A 360 -8.42 -17.33 -10.74
N GLN A 361 -8.56 -18.23 -11.72
CA GLN A 361 -7.73 -19.43 -11.81
C GLN A 361 -6.25 -19.08 -11.97
N SER A 362 -5.92 -18.14 -12.85
CA SER A 362 -4.54 -17.67 -13.04
C SER A 362 -3.96 -17.03 -11.78
N ALA A 363 -4.79 -16.32 -11.00
CA ALA A 363 -4.38 -15.73 -9.73
C ALA A 363 -4.09 -16.79 -8.64
N ILE A 364 -4.90 -17.86 -8.59
CA ILE A 364 -4.67 -19.02 -7.70
C ILE A 364 -3.43 -19.80 -8.14
N ASP A 365 -3.22 -19.98 -9.45
CA ASP A 365 -2.00 -20.60 -9.99
C ASP A 365 -0.74 -19.82 -9.58
N ARG A 366 -0.80 -18.49 -9.61
CA ARG A 366 0.29 -17.64 -9.10
C ARG A 366 0.51 -17.82 -7.60
N GLU A 367 -0.55 -17.91 -6.77
CA GLU A 367 -0.40 -18.18 -5.34
C GLU A 367 0.30 -19.52 -5.07
N LEU A 368 -0.04 -20.56 -5.82
CA LEU A 368 0.63 -21.85 -5.73
C LEU A 368 2.09 -21.80 -6.22
N SER A 369 2.36 -21.06 -7.29
CA SER A 369 3.74 -20.78 -7.72
C SER A 369 4.51 -19.99 -6.66
N GLY A 370 3.85 -19.15 -5.86
CA GLY A 370 4.46 -18.42 -4.74
C GLY A 370 4.90 -19.36 -3.62
N LEU A 371 4.04 -20.30 -3.21
CA LEU A 371 4.43 -21.33 -2.24
C LEU A 371 5.53 -22.24 -2.77
N ARG A 372 5.48 -22.58 -4.07
CA ARG A 372 6.55 -23.34 -4.71
C ARG A 372 7.88 -22.58 -4.74
N LEU A 373 7.81 -21.26 -4.95
CA LEU A 373 8.98 -20.41 -4.86
C LEU A 373 9.64 -20.51 -3.48
N LEU A 374 8.87 -20.56 -2.39
CA LEU A 374 9.44 -20.73 -1.04
C LEU A 374 10.21 -22.05 -0.92
N VAL A 375 9.60 -23.16 -1.35
CA VAL A 375 10.24 -24.49 -1.36
C VAL A 375 11.53 -24.48 -2.17
N ASP A 376 11.46 -23.99 -3.40
CA ASP A 376 12.60 -23.98 -4.33
C ASP A 376 13.70 -23.03 -3.81
N SER A 377 13.34 -21.94 -3.15
CA SER A 377 14.28 -20.99 -2.51
C SER A 377 14.98 -21.61 -1.31
N GLN A 378 14.23 -22.27 -0.41
CA GLN A 378 14.81 -22.89 0.78
C GLN A 378 15.76 -24.02 0.39
N ARG A 379 15.37 -24.86 -0.57
CA ARG A 379 16.23 -25.91 -1.10
C ARG A 379 17.54 -25.38 -1.68
N LEU A 380 17.47 -24.22 -2.35
CA LEU A 380 18.64 -23.53 -2.88
C LEU A 380 19.54 -23.01 -1.75
N ILE A 381 18.95 -22.39 -0.72
CA ILE A 381 19.68 -21.92 0.47
C ILE A 381 20.41 -23.08 1.15
N ASP A 382 19.72 -24.22 1.33
CA ASP A 382 20.31 -25.43 1.94
C ASP A 382 21.45 -26.02 1.10
N GLU A 383 21.32 -26.02 -0.23
CA GLU A 383 22.35 -26.51 -1.15
C GLU A 383 23.65 -25.69 -1.07
N PHE A 384 23.52 -24.36 -0.94
CA PHE A 384 24.65 -23.43 -0.92
C PHE A 384 25.13 -23.05 0.49
N GLY A 385 24.42 -23.49 1.53
CA GLY A 385 24.78 -23.26 2.93
C GLY A 385 24.43 -21.87 3.47
N GLY A 386 23.66 -21.08 2.71
CA GLY A 386 23.28 -19.72 3.07
C GLY A 386 22.68 -18.94 1.89
N ARG A 387 21.77 -18.01 2.18
CA ARG A 387 21.13 -17.15 1.18
C ARG A 387 22.13 -16.27 0.42
N ASP A 388 23.15 -15.78 1.12
CA ASP A 388 24.17 -14.89 0.57
C ASP A 388 25.18 -15.63 -0.32
N ASP A 389 25.27 -16.96 -0.18
CA ASP A 389 26.19 -17.82 -0.94
C ASP A 389 25.57 -18.31 -2.27
N VAL A 390 24.28 -18.05 -2.48
CA VAL A 390 23.57 -18.43 -3.70
C VAL A 390 23.95 -17.47 -4.85
N PRO A 391 24.43 -17.99 -6.00
CA PRO A 391 24.67 -17.19 -7.20
C PRO A 391 23.38 -16.54 -7.77
N GLU A 392 23.47 -15.29 -8.22
CA GLU A 392 22.33 -14.53 -8.78
C GLU A 392 21.63 -15.24 -9.96
N ASP A 393 22.38 -15.97 -10.80
CA ASP A 393 21.83 -16.74 -11.92
C ASP A 393 20.94 -17.91 -11.47
N ARG A 394 21.16 -18.43 -10.25
CA ARG A 394 20.34 -19.49 -9.67
C ARG A 394 19.03 -18.97 -9.11
N TRP A 395 19.06 -17.78 -8.51
CA TRP A 395 17.83 -17.08 -8.12
C TRP A 395 16.91 -16.85 -9.33
N GLY A 396 17.47 -16.47 -10.47
CA GLY A 396 16.69 -16.32 -11.72
C GLY A 396 15.93 -17.59 -12.12
N GLN A 397 16.50 -18.79 -11.91
CA GLN A 397 15.87 -20.07 -12.24
C GLN A 397 14.68 -20.40 -11.32
N VAL A 398 14.81 -20.05 -10.04
CA VAL A 398 13.79 -20.28 -9.01
C VAL A 398 12.63 -19.27 -9.13
N LEU A 399 12.93 -18.04 -9.56
CA LEU A 399 11.94 -16.96 -9.68
C LEU A 399 11.21 -16.96 -11.01
N GLY A 400 11.81 -17.53 -12.07
CA GLY A 400 11.21 -17.62 -13.40
C GLY A 400 9.79 -18.20 -13.40
N PRO A 401 9.53 -19.38 -12.81
CA PRO A 401 8.20 -19.97 -12.77
C PRO A 401 7.14 -19.11 -12.07
N PHE A 402 7.52 -18.37 -11.02
CA PHE A 402 6.62 -17.42 -10.36
C PHE A 402 6.37 -16.19 -11.24
N SER A 403 7.40 -15.64 -11.86
CA SER A 403 7.28 -14.53 -12.82
C SER A 403 6.35 -14.89 -13.97
N ASP A 404 6.49 -16.08 -14.54
CA ASP A 404 5.61 -16.57 -15.61
C ASP A 404 4.15 -16.68 -15.14
N ALA A 405 3.92 -17.16 -13.92
CA ALA A 405 2.58 -17.25 -13.36
C ALA A 405 1.97 -15.85 -13.09
N TRP A 406 2.78 -14.90 -12.66
CA TRP A 406 2.38 -13.50 -12.51
C TRP A 406 2.02 -12.88 -13.86
N HIS A 407 2.87 -13.03 -14.88
CA HIS A 407 2.59 -12.53 -16.23
C HIS A 407 1.33 -13.15 -16.82
N ARG A 408 1.09 -14.45 -16.64
CA ARG A 408 -0.17 -15.10 -17.02
C ARG A 408 -1.40 -14.49 -16.34
N GLN A 409 -1.31 -14.16 -15.05
CA GLN A 409 -2.40 -13.46 -14.36
C GLN A 409 -2.63 -12.06 -14.95
N ILE A 410 -1.56 -11.32 -15.25
CA ILE A 410 -1.66 -9.99 -15.87
C ILE A 410 -2.27 -10.09 -17.27
N ASP A 411 -1.90 -11.09 -18.07
CA ASP A 411 -2.48 -11.33 -19.38
C ASP A 411 -3.98 -11.66 -19.29
N ALA A 412 -4.37 -12.52 -18.35
CA ALA A 412 -5.79 -12.81 -18.11
C ALA A 412 -6.58 -11.55 -17.67
N SER A 413 -5.94 -10.68 -16.89
CA SER A 413 -6.52 -9.42 -16.44
C SER A 413 -6.66 -8.40 -17.58
N ALA A 414 -5.66 -8.31 -18.45
CA ALA A 414 -5.68 -7.50 -19.66
C ALA A 414 -6.79 -7.95 -20.62
N VAL A 415 -6.89 -9.26 -20.89
CA VAL A 415 -7.92 -9.83 -21.76
C VAL A 415 -9.32 -9.54 -21.22
N TYR A 416 -9.53 -9.66 -19.90
CA TYR A 416 -10.80 -9.29 -19.28
C TYR A 416 -11.10 -7.80 -19.46
N ARG A 417 -10.17 -6.92 -19.05
CA ARG A 417 -10.28 -5.46 -19.18
C ARG A 417 -10.62 -5.04 -20.61
N ASP A 418 -9.88 -5.55 -21.59
CA ASP A 418 -10.01 -5.12 -22.98
C ASP A 418 -11.40 -5.48 -23.52
N SER A 419 -11.95 -6.65 -23.17
CA SER A 419 -13.33 -6.98 -23.56
C SER A 419 -14.42 -6.27 -22.77
N VAL A 420 -14.13 -5.79 -21.56
CA VAL A 420 -15.05 -4.89 -20.86
C VAL A 420 -15.06 -3.52 -21.54
N LEU A 421 -13.89 -2.99 -21.90
CA LEU A 421 -13.78 -1.72 -22.63
C LEU A 421 -14.40 -1.79 -24.03
N GLU A 422 -14.16 -2.88 -24.76
CA GLU A 422 -14.80 -3.16 -26.05
C GLU A 422 -16.33 -3.18 -25.90
N LEU A 423 -16.87 -3.86 -24.88
CA LEU A 423 -18.30 -3.86 -24.62
C LEU A 423 -18.83 -2.46 -24.27
N VAL A 424 -18.08 -1.65 -23.52
CA VAL A 424 -18.47 -0.26 -23.22
C VAL A 424 -18.52 0.57 -24.50
N ASP A 425 -17.52 0.47 -25.36
CA ASP A 425 -17.47 1.22 -26.62
C ASP A 425 -18.59 0.79 -27.57
N GLU A 426 -18.80 -0.51 -27.76
CA GLU A 426 -19.91 -1.05 -28.55
C GLU A 426 -21.27 -0.62 -27.98
N SER A 427 -21.46 -0.71 -26.65
CA SER A 427 -22.70 -0.32 -25.99
C SER A 427 -22.96 1.18 -26.15
N THR A 428 -21.92 2.01 -26.04
CA THR A 428 -22.02 3.45 -26.28
C THR A 428 -22.46 3.73 -27.71
N MET A 429 -21.89 3.04 -28.70
CA MET A 429 -22.26 3.21 -30.11
C MET A 429 -23.70 2.80 -30.38
N LEU A 430 -24.16 1.67 -29.81
CA LEU A 430 -25.56 1.24 -29.91
C LEU A 430 -26.51 2.24 -29.25
N MET A 431 -26.13 2.84 -28.12
CA MET A 431 -26.94 3.88 -27.47
C MET A 431 -26.99 5.19 -28.26
N LEU A 432 -25.89 5.59 -28.93
CA LEU A 432 -25.82 6.84 -29.70
C LEU A 432 -26.89 6.91 -30.80
N ASP A 433 -27.25 5.76 -31.39
CA ASP A 433 -28.28 5.67 -32.42
C ASP A 433 -29.71 5.93 -31.89
N HIS A 434 -29.90 5.84 -30.57
CA HIS A 434 -31.18 6.04 -29.89
C HIS A 434 -31.24 7.35 -29.11
N ASP A 435 -30.24 7.61 -28.26
CA ASP A 435 -30.15 8.79 -27.40
C ASP A 435 -28.68 9.14 -27.15
N VAL A 436 -28.28 10.30 -27.69
CA VAL A 436 -26.91 10.80 -27.62
C VAL A 436 -26.49 11.15 -26.19
N ASP A 437 -27.39 11.74 -25.40
CA ASP A 437 -27.09 12.17 -24.04
C ASP A 437 -27.00 10.96 -23.11
N ALA A 438 -27.89 9.97 -23.29
CA ALA A 438 -27.84 8.71 -22.55
C ALA A 438 -26.54 7.93 -22.85
N ALA A 439 -26.11 7.89 -24.11
CA ALA A 439 -24.86 7.24 -24.51
C ALA A 439 -23.63 7.89 -23.85
N PHE A 440 -23.53 9.22 -23.86
CA PHE A 440 -22.43 9.91 -23.19
C PHE A 440 -22.46 9.73 -21.67
N SER A 441 -23.66 9.72 -21.06
CA SER A 441 -23.82 9.43 -19.63
C SER A 441 -23.38 8.00 -19.28
N TYR A 442 -23.78 7.02 -20.08
CA TYR A 442 -23.35 5.62 -19.95
C TYR A 442 -21.83 5.50 -19.98
N ARG A 443 -21.18 6.04 -21.03
CA ARG A 443 -19.72 5.98 -21.18
C ARG A 443 -19.01 6.66 -20.00
N ASP A 444 -19.46 7.84 -19.60
CA ASP A 444 -18.85 8.59 -18.48
C ASP A 444 -18.97 7.81 -17.15
N ARG A 445 -20.12 7.18 -16.89
CA ARG A 445 -20.34 6.36 -15.69
C ARG A 445 -19.50 5.09 -15.71
N ALA A 446 -19.40 4.41 -16.85
CA ALA A 446 -18.53 3.26 -17.02
C ALA A 446 -17.05 3.66 -16.77
N LEU A 447 -16.55 4.70 -17.44
CA LEU A 447 -15.16 5.13 -17.27
C LEU A 447 -14.85 5.61 -15.85
N ARG A 448 -15.79 6.24 -15.13
CA ARG A 448 -15.61 6.61 -13.71
C ARG A 448 -15.42 5.41 -12.80
N GLN A 449 -16.04 4.27 -13.09
CA GLN A 449 -15.83 3.03 -12.34
C GLN A 449 -14.42 2.46 -12.60
N GLY A 450 -13.97 2.49 -13.85
CA GLY A 450 -12.70 1.89 -14.27
C GLY A 450 -11.46 2.77 -14.03
N PHE A 451 -11.62 4.08 -14.13
CA PHE A 451 -10.55 5.09 -14.12
C PHE A 451 -10.92 6.28 -13.22
N PRO A 452 -11.13 6.05 -11.91
CA PRO A 452 -11.65 7.07 -11.00
C PRO A 452 -10.72 8.29 -10.86
N ASP A 453 -9.40 8.10 -10.98
CA ASP A 453 -8.42 9.18 -10.86
C ASP A 453 -8.36 10.06 -12.12
N GLU A 454 -8.41 9.44 -13.30
CA GLU A 454 -8.44 10.15 -14.59
C GLU A 454 -9.78 10.89 -14.77
N MET A 455 -10.88 10.23 -14.42
CA MET A 455 -12.25 10.76 -14.55
C MET A 455 -12.65 11.70 -13.40
N ARG A 456 -11.77 11.92 -12.42
CA ARG A 456 -12.06 12.78 -11.27
C ARG A 456 -12.48 14.18 -11.72
N ILE A 457 -13.52 14.71 -11.10
CA ILE A 457 -13.93 16.11 -11.30
C ILE A 457 -12.82 17.03 -10.79
N ARG A 458 -12.28 17.87 -11.68
CA ARG A 458 -11.15 18.75 -11.36
C ARG A 458 -11.62 20.15 -10.98
N TRP A 459 -10.68 21.00 -10.57
CA TRP A 459 -10.99 22.36 -10.13
C TRP A 459 -11.65 23.17 -11.24
N TYR A 460 -11.16 23.10 -12.48
CA TYR A 460 -11.68 23.88 -13.59
C TYR A 460 -13.17 23.59 -13.89
N GLU A 461 -13.62 22.34 -13.81
CA GLU A 461 -15.05 21.97 -13.98
C GLU A 461 -15.90 22.54 -12.85
N ARG A 462 -15.44 22.41 -11.60
CA ARG A 462 -16.16 22.96 -10.44
C ARG A 462 -16.22 24.48 -10.47
N ALA A 463 -15.15 25.13 -10.96
CA ALA A 463 -15.07 26.58 -11.05
C ALA A 463 -16.04 27.12 -12.10
N VAL A 464 -16.09 26.52 -13.29
CA VAL A 464 -17.05 26.93 -14.32
C VAL A 464 -18.49 26.63 -13.89
N ALA A 465 -18.76 25.45 -13.33
CA ALA A 465 -20.09 25.12 -12.81
C ALA A 465 -20.55 26.08 -11.70
N ALA A 466 -19.65 26.50 -10.80
CA ALA A 466 -19.95 27.50 -9.78
C ALA A 466 -20.18 28.89 -10.40
N ALA A 467 -19.41 29.26 -11.43
CA ALA A 467 -19.57 30.52 -12.14
C ALA A 467 -20.93 30.63 -12.83
N SER A 468 -21.41 29.54 -13.46
CA SER A 468 -22.75 29.48 -14.08
C SER A 468 -23.89 29.65 -13.06
N GLY A 469 -23.63 29.43 -11.77
CA GLY A 469 -24.62 29.50 -10.70
C GLY A 469 -24.80 30.88 -10.07
N PHE A 470 -24.16 31.94 -10.55
CA PHE A 470 -24.33 33.29 -10.01
C PHE A 470 -25.61 33.95 -10.54
N ASP A 471 -26.48 34.40 -9.62
CA ASP A 471 -27.80 34.98 -9.96
C ASP A 471 -27.72 36.37 -10.62
N ASP A 472 -26.63 37.12 -10.40
CA ASP A 472 -26.46 38.52 -10.84
C ASP A 472 -25.63 38.67 -12.14
N LEU A 473 -25.63 37.66 -13.01
CA LEU A 473 -24.91 37.71 -14.30
C LEU A 473 -25.75 38.37 -15.41
N SER A 474 -25.13 39.19 -16.24
CA SER A 474 -25.76 39.68 -17.47
C SER A 474 -25.90 38.55 -18.50
N GLU A 475 -26.90 38.63 -19.39
CA GLU A 475 -27.15 37.61 -20.43
C GLU A 475 -25.91 37.32 -21.28
N ASP A 476 -25.14 38.35 -21.68
CA ASP A 476 -23.88 38.20 -22.41
C ASP A 476 -22.79 37.42 -21.62
N LEU A 477 -22.80 37.53 -20.28
CA LEU A 477 -21.85 36.82 -19.41
C LEU A 477 -22.28 35.37 -19.18
N VAL A 478 -23.59 35.12 -19.05
CA VAL A 478 -24.14 33.76 -19.00
C VAL A 478 -23.75 33.02 -20.27
N GLU A 479 -23.99 33.61 -21.45
CA GLU A 479 -23.63 32.98 -22.73
C GLU A 479 -22.10 32.76 -22.85
N ALA A 480 -21.28 33.69 -22.35
CA ALA A 480 -19.82 33.53 -22.35
C ALA A 480 -19.35 32.40 -21.42
N ILE A 481 -19.97 32.24 -20.24
CA ILE A 481 -19.65 31.17 -19.29
C ILE A 481 -20.14 29.82 -19.83
N ASP A 482 -21.31 29.75 -20.48
CA ASP A 482 -21.81 28.52 -21.09
C ASP A 482 -20.89 28.05 -22.22
N ARG A 483 -20.45 28.96 -23.10
CA ARG A 483 -19.44 28.62 -24.13
C ARG A 483 -18.12 28.16 -23.53
N LEU A 484 -17.68 28.77 -22.42
CA LEU A 484 -16.48 28.32 -21.70
C LEU A 484 -16.71 26.93 -21.10
N SER A 485 -17.90 26.65 -20.57
CA SER A 485 -18.28 25.34 -20.03
C SER A 485 -18.20 24.26 -21.10
N ASP A 486 -18.78 24.50 -22.28
CA ASP A 486 -18.73 23.56 -23.41
C ASP A 486 -17.29 23.30 -23.87
N GLN A 487 -16.49 24.36 -24.01
CA GLN A 487 -15.09 24.24 -24.39
C GLN A 487 -14.28 23.44 -23.34
N VAL A 488 -14.48 23.73 -22.06
CA VAL A 488 -13.82 23.05 -20.95
C VAL A 488 -14.23 21.58 -20.90
N ALA A 489 -15.52 21.27 -21.06
CA ALA A 489 -16.01 19.90 -21.10
C ALA A 489 -15.39 19.11 -22.27
N ALA A 490 -15.31 19.70 -23.47
CA ALA A 490 -14.68 19.08 -24.64
C ALA A 490 -13.18 18.84 -24.43
N THR A 491 -12.43 19.86 -23.98
CA THR A 491 -10.98 19.73 -23.76
C THR A 491 -10.68 18.77 -22.61
N ALA A 492 -11.48 18.79 -21.53
CA ALA A 492 -11.32 17.86 -20.42
C ALA A 492 -11.55 16.41 -20.86
N ARG A 493 -12.52 16.16 -21.74
CA ARG A 493 -12.77 14.84 -22.32
C ARG A 493 -11.56 14.36 -23.13
N GLU A 494 -11.01 15.20 -24.01
CA GLU A 494 -9.81 14.86 -24.78
C GLU A 494 -8.59 14.56 -23.89
N ILE A 495 -8.40 15.32 -22.80
CA ILE A 495 -7.32 15.05 -21.84
C ILE A 495 -7.55 13.71 -21.12
N ARG A 496 -8.80 13.43 -20.70
CA ARG A 496 -9.17 12.17 -20.03
C ARG A 496 -8.96 10.96 -20.93
N ASP A 497 -9.42 11.03 -22.18
CA ASP A 497 -9.27 9.92 -23.14
C ASP A 497 -7.77 9.61 -23.35
N ARG A 498 -6.92 10.63 -23.55
CA ARG A 498 -5.45 10.45 -23.64
C ARG A 498 -4.84 9.90 -22.35
N ALA A 499 -5.32 10.34 -21.18
CA ALA A 499 -4.83 9.85 -19.89
C ALA A 499 -5.19 8.38 -19.68
N ILE A 500 -6.40 7.97 -20.06
CA ILE A 500 -6.89 6.60 -19.99
C ILE A 500 -6.10 5.70 -20.93
N GLU A 501 -5.95 6.06 -22.20
CA GLU A 501 -5.12 5.32 -23.18
C GLU A 501 -3.69 5.14 -22.66
N GLY A 502 -3.06 6.23 -22.22
CA GLY A 502 -1.70 6.18 -21.68
C GLY A 502 -1.58 5.37 -20.38
N ARG A 503 -2.67 5.19 -19.62
CA ARG A 503 -2.70 4.35 -18.43
C ARG A 503 -2.89 2.87 -18.77
N ILE A 504 -3.74 2.55 -19.75
CA ILE A 504 -3.99 1.19 -20.22
C ILE A 504 -2.68 0.50 -20.64
N GLU A 505 -1.82 1.21 -21.36
CA GLU A 505 -0.50 0.72 -21.79
C GLU A 505 0.50 0.65 -20.62
N ARG A 506 0.59 1.73 -19.84
CA ARG A 506 1.53 1.85 -18.73
C ARG A 506 1.29 0.83 -17.62
N ASP A 507 0.04 0.62 -17.19
CA ASP A 507 -0.26 -0.30 -16.10
C ASP A 507 0.19 -1.74 -16.45
N LEU A 508 0.10 -2.12 -17.74
CA LEU A 508 0.63 -3.41 -18.22
C LEU A 508 2.15 -3.44 -18.19
N GLU A 509 2.82 -2.39 -18.66
CA GLU A 509 4.28 -2.30 -18.63
C GLU A 509 4.80 -2.38 -17.19
N LEU A 510 4.22 -1.59 -16.28
CA LEU A 510 4.57 -1.55 -14.86
C LEU A 510 4.31 -2.89 -14.17
N ALA A 511 3.15 -3.52 -14.41
CA ALA A 511 2.86 -4.83 -13.85
C ALA A 511 3.80 -5.92 -14.39
N ARG A 512 4.30 -5.78 -15.62
CA ARG A 512 5.24 -6.73 -16.23
C ARG A 512 6.70 -6.45 -15.92
N LYS A 513 7.04 -5.28 -15.33
CA LYS A 513 8.41 -4.96 -14.90
C LYS A 513 8.99 -6.15 -14.12
N PRO A 514 10.28 -6.48 -14.30
CA PRO A 514 10.84 -7.73 -13.80
C PRO A 514 10.53 -7.93 -12.32
N VAL A 515 9.86 -9.03 -12.00
CA VAL A 515 9.62 -9.47 -10.62
C VAL A 515 10.95 -9.57 -9.84
N LEU A 516 12.05 -9.84 -10.55
CA LEU A 516 13.43 -9.81 -10.05
C LEU A 516 13.86 -8.45 -9.49
N ARG A 517 13.45 -7.34 -10.10
CA ARG A 517 13.73 -5.97 -9.61
C ARG A 517 12.97 -5.69 -8.31
N LEU A 518 11.70 -6.11 -8.25
CA LEU A 518 10.86 -5.97 -7.06
C LEU A 518 11.41 -6.75 -5.85
N TRP A 519 12.15 -7.83 -6.09
CA TRP A 519 12.82 -8.61 -5.05
C TRP A 519 14.31 -8.28 -4.88
N GLY A 520 14.79 -7.17 -5.45
CA GLY A 520 16.12 -6.63 -5.16
C GLY A 520 17.30 -7.42 -5.72
N ILE A 521 17.06 -8.24 -6.75
CA ILE A 521 18.08 -9.10 -7.37
C ILE A 521 18.80 -8.36 -8.49
N GLU A 522 18.10 -7.47 -9.19
CA GLU A 522 18.74 -6.50 -10.10
C GLU A 522 19.07 -5.22 -9.31
N LYS A 523 20.36 -4.96 -9.09
CA LYS A 523 20.85 -3.83 -8.27
C LYS A 523 20.97 -2.48 -9.01
N ASP A 524 20.82 -2.46 -10.33
CA ASP A 524 21.39 -1.37 -11.15
C ASP A 524 20.43 -0.23 -11.55
N GLU A 525 19.14 -0.22 -11.19
CA GLU A 525 18.25 0.92 -11.47
C GLU A 525 17.38 1.33 -10.26
N GLU A 526 17.47 2.63 -9.91
CA GLU A 526 16.71 3.30 -8.85
C GLU A 526 15.20 3.27 -9.12
N GLN A 527 14.44 2.73 -8.16
CA GLN A 527 12.96 2.79 -8.05
C GLN A 527 12.16 2.12 -9.19
N VAL A 528 11.31 1.14 -8.82
CA VAL A 528 10.42 0.44 -9.77
C VAL A 528 9.37 1.38 -10.38
N PHE A 529 9.01 2.46 -9.68
CA PHE A 529 8.02 3.45 -10.08
C PHE A 529 8.63 4.85 -10.05
N GLU A 530 8.40 5.63 -11.10
CA GLU A 530 8.81 7.03 -11.17
C GLU A 530 7.81 7.95 -10.47
N ASP A 531 8.22 9.18 -10.11
CA ASP A 531 7.33 10.19 -9.51
C ASP A 531 6.08 10.48 -10.35
N GLU A 532 6.18 10.36 -11.68
CA GLU A 532 5.08 10.52 -12.63
C GLU A 532 4.08 9.35 -12.55
N ASP A 533 4.54 8.15 -12.20
CA ASP A 533 3.67 6.98 -12.04
C ASP A 533 2.64 7.18 -10.92
N TRP A 534 3.03 7.95 -9.89
CA TRP A 534 2.19 8.26 -8.72
C TRP A 534 1.22 9.43 -8.93
N LYS A 535 1.55 10.37 -9.84
CA LYS A 535 0.79 11.61 -10.07
C LYS A 535 -0.35 11.45 -11.08
N GLY A 536 -0.32 10.38 -11.89
CA GLY A 536 -1.27 10.12 -12.96
C GLY A 536 -0.87 10.80 -14.28
N ARG A 537 -1.27 10.21 -15.41
CA ARG A 537 -0.97 10.73 -16.76
C ARG A 537 -1.68 12.07 -16.99
N GLU A 538 -1.11 12.88 -17.90
CA GLU A 538 -1.65 14.17 -18.32
C GLU A 538 -1.89 15.19 -17.19
N PHE A 539 -1.21 15.04 -16.05
CA PHE A 539 -1.29 15.98 -14.94
C PHE A 539 -1.02 17.43 -15.40
N GLU A 540 0.03 17.64 -16.18
CA GLU A 540 0.37 18.96 -16.72
C GLU A 540 -0.70 19.52 -17.67
N ALA A 541 -1.34 18.68 -18.49
CA ALA A 541 -2.38 19.14 -19.40
C ALA A 541 -3.61 19.63 -18.63
N HIS A 542 -3.98 18.93 -17.55
CA HIS A 542 -5.01 19.38 -16.63
C HIS A 542 -4.64 20.68 -15.90
N GLU A 543 -3.37 20.87 -15.55
CA GLU A 543 -2.90 22.13 -14.95
C GLU A 543 -2.97 23.30 -15.94
N ARG A 544 -2.55 23.09 -17.19
CA ARG A 544 -2.65 24.12 -18.24
C ARG A 544 -4.11 24.50 -18.50
N LEU A 545 -5.02 23.53 -18.55
CA LEU A 545 -6.46 23.82 -18.68
C LEU A 545 -6.99 24.59 -17.46
N ALA A 546 -6.55 24.23 -16.25
CA ALA A 546 -6.91 24.98 -15.05
C ALA A 546 -6.43 26.43 -15.11
N ASP A 547 -5.20 26.68 -15.55
CA ASP A 547 -4.67 28.05 -15.70
C ASP A 547 -5.48 28.86 -16.74
N GLN A 548 -5.81 28.26 -17.88
CA GLN A 548 -6.62 28.91 -18.92
C GLN A 548 -8.03 29.28 -18.42
N VAL A 549 -8.67 28.38 -17.69
CA VAL A 549 -10.00 28.62 -17.10
C VAL A 549 -9.93 29.68 -16.02
N GLU A 550 -8.88 29.66 -15.18
CA GLU A 550 -8.66 30.69 -14.17
C GLU A 550 -8.53 32.08 -14.79
N ASP A 551 -7.72 32.20 -15.84
CA ASP A 551 -7.53 33.46 -16.56
C ASP A 551 -8.82 33.93 -17.25
N ALA A 552 -9.58 33.02 -17.87
CA ALA A 552 -10.86 33.36 -18.48
C ALA A 552 -11.89 33.84 -17.45
N LEU A 553 -12.05 33.13 -16.32
CA LEU A 553 -12.98 33.49 -15.26
C LEU A 553 -12.59 34.81 -14.58
N ARG A 554 -11.29 35.12 -14.44
CA ARG A 554 -10.82 36.43 -13.94
C ARG A 554 -11.21 37.60 -14.83
N VAL A 555 -11.35 37.38 -16.14
CA VAL A 555 -11.76 38.41 -17.10
C VAL A 555 -13.28 38.57 -17.12
N LEU A 556 -14.02 37.46 -16.99
CA LEU A 556 -15.48 37.44 -17.06
C LEU A 556 -16.16 37.90 -15.76
N LEU A 557 -15.60 37.55 -14.61
CA LEU A 557 -16.22 37.78 -13.30
C LEU A 557 -15.65 39.03 -12.61
N THR A 558 -16.46 39.63 -11.73
CA THR A 558 -15.96 40.63 -10.78
C THR A 558 -15.04 39.97 -9.75
N ILE A 559 -14.22 40.78 -9.06
CA ILE A 559 -13.30 40.29 -8.02
C ILE A 559 -14.06 39.53 -6.92
N GLU A 560 -15.21 40.05 -6.48
CA GLU A 560 -16.03 39.43 -5.42
C GLU A 560 -16.63 38.08 -5.86
N GLN A 561 -17.08 37.99 -7.11
CA GLN A 561 -17.58 36.73 -7.69
C GLN A 561 -16.45 35.71 -7.90
N PHE A 562 -15.28 36.16 -8.35
CA PHE A 562 -14.12 35.28 -8.52
C PHE A 562 -13.62 34.73 -7.18
N ASP A 563 -13.57 35.56 -6.14
CA ASP A 563 -13.18 35.14 -4.78
C ASP A 563 -14.19 34.17 -4.14
N ALA A 564 -15.43 34.12 -4.65
CA ALA A 564 -16.47 33.17 -4.22
C ALA A 564 -16.36 31.78 -4.88
N LEU A 565 -15.49 31.61 -5.90
CA LEU A 565 -15.28 30.32 -6.55
C LEU A 565 -14.61 29.30 -5.61
N PRO A 566 -14.73 27.99 -5.88
CA PRO A 566 -14.05 26.95 -5.11
C PRO A 566 -12.54 27.20 -5.06
N PRO A 567 -11.87 27.07 -3.90
CA PRO A 567 -10.44 27.33 -3.82
C PRO A 567 -9.63 26.27 -4.59
N ARG A 568 -8.66 26.71 -5.39
CA ARG A 568 -7.68 25.84 -6.04
C ARG A 568 -6.72 25.29 -4.98
N GLN A 569 -6.62 23.97 -4.83
CA GLN A 569 -5.82 23.31 -3.78
C GLN A 569 -4.31 23.32 -4.04
N TRP A 570 -3.75 24.34 -4.67
CA TRP A 570 -2.32 24.42 -4.95
C TRP A 570 -1.61 25.40 -3.99
N ARG A 571 -1.27 24.88 -2.80
CA ARG A 571 -0.13 25.26 -1.91
C ARG A 571 -0.29 24.65 -0.51
N ARG A 572 0.02 23.36 -0.39
CA ARG A 572 0.58 22.79 0.85
C ARG A 572 1.85 22.01 0.49
N GLY A 573 2.83 22.74 -0.03
CA GLY A 573 4.13 22.21 -0.43
C GLY A 573 5.04 23.38 -0.76
N GLY A 574 5.61 24.02 0.28
CA GLY A 574 6.55 25.14 0.13
C GLY A 574 6.15 26.39 0.90
N GLY A 575 6.70 26.54 2.11
CA GLY A 575 6.76 27.83 2.80
C GLY A 575 5.81 28.00 3.98
N LYS A 576 6.22 27.51 5.15
CA LYS A 576 5.95 28.27 6.39
C LYS A 576 6.61 29.64 6.22
N GLY A 577 5.79 30.68 6.08
CA GLY A 577 6.20 32.08 6.25
C GLY A 577 6.57 32.80 4.96
N GLN A 578 5.59 33.42 4.32
CA GLN A 578 5.67 34.79 3.81
C GLN A 578 4.30 35.21 3.29
N SER A 579 3.43 35.64 4.22
CA SER A 579 2.34 36.54 3.84
C SER A 579 2.95 37.86 3.36
N PRO A 580 2.43 38.50 2.31
CA PRO A 580 2.86 39.84 1.94
C PRO A 580 2.48 40.79 3.08
N LYS A 581 3.48 41.45 3.68
CA LYS A 581 3.27 42.54 4.63
C LYS A 581 2.57 43.70 3.92
N GLN A 582 1.27 43.86 4.15
CA GLN A 582 0.63 45.18 4.16
C GLN A 582 0.09 45.45 5.56
N GLY A 583 0.43 46.63 6.07
CA GLY A 583 0.43 46.93 7.49
C GLY A 583 -0.87 47.51 8.04
N ALA A 584 -0.97 47.37 9.38
CA ALA A 584 -1.76 48.16 10.33
C ALA A 584 -3.28 47.86 10.33
N ARG A 585 -3.96 47.59 11.46
CA ARG A 585 -3.75 48.06 12.83
C ARG A 585 -4.17 47.03 13.90
N LYS A 586 -3.41 47.09 14.98
CA LYS A 586 -3.53 46.48 16.30
C LYS A 586 -4.81 46.92 17.05
N ARG A 587 -5.51 45.96 17.69
CA ARG A 587 -6.36 46.03 18.91
C ARG A 587 -6.93 44.60 19.10
N GLY A 588 -6.84 43.83 20.19
CA GLY A 588 -6.43 44.02 21.58
C GLY A 588 -7.34 43.12 22.46
N ARG A 589 -6.77 42.41 23.45
CA ARG A 589 -7.41 41.56 24.50
C ARG A 589 -7.96 40.19 24.04
N GLY A 590 -7.88 39.10 24.79
CA GLY A 590 -7.56 38.91 26.21
C GLY A 590 -7.14 37.48 26.55
N LYS A 591 -6.74 37.31 27.80
CA LYS A 591 -5.96 36.22 28.40
C LYS A 591 -6.84 35.51 29.44
N SER A 592 -6.99 34.19 29.37
CA SER A 592 -7.34 33.25 30.48
C SER A 592 -7.42 31.83 29.88
N GLY A 593 -6.74 30.78 30.33
CA GLY A 593 -6.32 30.45 31.70
C GLY A 593 -7.49 29.82 32.45
N GLY A 594 -7.56 28.48 32.53
CA GLY A 594 -8.61 27.79 33.28
C GLY A 594 -8.52 26.26 33.24
N LYS A 595 -7.79 25.69 34.22
CA LYS A 595 -7.82 24.29 34.67
C LYS A 595 -9.15 23.99 35.41
N GLY A 596 -9.64 22.75 35.32
CA GLY A 596 -10.63 22.13 36.22
C GLY A 596 -11.36 20.99 35.48
N GLY A 597 -11.48 19.74 35.93
CA GLY A 597 -11.39 19.17 37.28
C GLY A 597 -12.78 18.86 37.84
N GLY A 598 -13.19 17.58 37.80
CA GLY A 598 -14.39 17.00 38.47
C GLY A 598 -14.86 15.75 37.72
N LYS A 599 -14.64 14.50 38.18
CA LYS A 599 -15.28 13.76 39.30
C LYS A 599 -16.82 13.81 39.33
N GLY A 600 -17.45 12.80 38.72
CA GLY A 600 -18.23 11.77 39.43
C GLY A 600 -19.76 11.90 39.56
N ARG A 601 -20.41 10.75 39.28
CA ARG A 601 -21.80 10.29 39.54
C ARG A 601 -22.85 10.79 38.53
N ASP A 602 -23.72 9.94 37.98
CA ASP A 602 -24.26 8.66 38.52
C ASP A 602 -23.62 7.35 38.07
#